data_AF-A0AB36BXB7-F1
#
_entry.id   AF-A0AB36BXB7-F1
#
_cell.length_a   1.000
_cell.length_b   1.000
_cell.length_c   1.000
_cell.angle_alpha   90.00
_cell.angle_beta   90.00
_cell.angle_gamma   90.00
#
_symmetry.space_group_name_H-M   'P 1'
#
loop_
_entity.id
_entity.type
_entity.pdbx_description
1 polymer ?
#
loop_
_entity_poly.entity_id
_entity_poly.type
_entity_poly.pdbx_seq_one_letter_code
_entity_poly.pdbx_strand_id
1 'polypeptide(L)'
;MTLRFHDDGTFRVLQMADIQDGPEVNRDTIRMIEAAINEAKPDLVVFTGDQIRGYDPAYIDTFLRRRGENPGARVRLVTEIEAKLHGIHRRIAARRDPDLPPQDDVVTMDDLMNDTRQKVRDTFSAFLGPVINAGVPFAATYGNHDFQCGILPDEQDDIYREFPGCLNPEADAAGGSPLAIEPGTFALPVLSSDGSEHVAMGVMLVNSGDYAGKPEENDAQYPRYVAHSRGLDLADSDGYGTPSAEAIAWLGDVQRTLAERNGDGEPVPSITFQHIPPQEFYDCLTEVPAWTPNAVEGARNYAGRCYVLNDAVCRPGSRLGEAIGCADENVGEVDALREAGGYFALYCGHDHKNSFVGHVHDLDLGYAPTCGFECYGPKSRLRGIRLFEFREDDPAAYETRMLTWGDLVGRYSGNELRVFFEDHCVTGAATLRNELRRPQVFATVALTLSTGFAAIVRSIARRLRR
;
A
#
# COMPACT_ATOMS: atom_id res chain seq x y z
N MET A 1 -23.58 6.53 -8.22
CA MET A 1 -24.26 5.53 -7.35
C MET A 1 -24.33 6.12 -5.95
N THR A 2 -25.32 5.73 -5.16
CA THR A 2 -25.47 6.22 -3.77
C THR A 2 -25.24 5.05 -2.82
N LEU A 3 -24.33 5.20 -1.86
CA LEU A 3 -24.08 4.20 -0.83
C LEU A 3 -25.13 4.33 0.28
N ARG A 4 -25.66 3.21 0.75
CA ARG A 4 -26.70 3.17 1.78
C ARG A 4 -26.55 1.90 2.61
N PHE A 5 -26.83 2.00 3.92
CA PHE A 5 -27.05 0.83 4.75
C PHE A 5 -28.22 -0.02 4.22
N HIS A 6 -28.10 -1.33 4.32
CA HIS A 6 -29.22 -2.23 3.99
C HIS A 6 -30.37 -2.07 4.98
N ASP A 7 -31.56 -2.54 4.62
CA ASP A 7 -32.75 -2.53 5.50
C ASP A 7 -32.52 -3.25 6.85
N ASP A 8 -31.52 -4.14 6.93
CA ASP A 8 -31.12 -4.82 8.17
C ASP A 8 -30.09 -4.03 9.00
N GLY A 9 -29.71 -2.83 8.56
CA GLY A 9 -28.73 -1.94 9.17
C GLY A 9 -27.28 -2.36 8.96
N THR A 10 -26.97 -3.27 8.04
CA THR A 10 -25.57 -3.64 7.70
C THR A 10 -24.98 -2.79 6.59
N PHE A 11 -23.66 -2.61 6.62
CA PHE A 11 -22.86 -2.13 5.50
C PHE A 11 -21.46 -2.77 5.56
N ARG A 12 -20.92 -3.20 4.42
CA ARG A 12 -19.65 -3.93 4.35
C ARG A 12 -18.65 -3.28 3.42
N VAL A 13 -17.41 -3.13 3.90
CA VAL A 13 -16.29 -2.58 3.11
C VAL A 13 -15.17 -3.60 3.01
N LEU A 14 -14.61 -3.80 1.81
CA LEU A 14 -13.31 -4.47 1.64
C LEU A 14 -12.21 -3.43 1.42
N GLN A 15 -11.15 -3.49 2.21
CA GLN A 15 -9.91 -2.76 1.98
C GLN A 15 -8.89 -3.66 1.27
N MET A 16 -8.46 -3.24 0.09
CA MET A 16 -7.41 -3.88 -0.71
C MET A 16 -6.20 -2.95 -0.75
N ALA A 17 -5.08 -3.41 -0.19
CA ALA A 17 -3.83 -2.68 -0.13
C ALA A 17 -2.75 -3.40 -0.95
N ASP A 18 -1.88 -2.63 -1.60
CA ASP A 18 -0.65 -3.12 -2.22
C ASP A 18 -0.90 -4.30 -3.18
N ILE A 19 -1.81 -4.12 -4.14
CA ILE A 19 -1.95 -5.06 -5.26
C ILE A 19 -0.61 -5.14 -5.99
N GLN A 20 -0.03 -3.96 -6.26
CA GLN A 20 1.34 -3.76 -6.71
C GLN A 20 1.80 -4.81 -7.74
N ASP A 21 0.97 -5.01 -8.75
CA ASP A 21 1.23 -5.89 -9.89
C ASP A 21 1.61 -5.03 -11.12
N GLY A 22 2.27 -5.67 -12.10
CA GLY A 22 2.56 -5.05 -13.40
C GLY A 22 1.39 -5.21 -14.39
N PRO A 23 1.59 -4.85 -15.68
CA PRO A 23 0.56 -4.99 -16.72
C PRO A 23 0.00 -6.40 -16.87
N GLU A 24 0.84 -7.41 -16.63
CA GLU A 24 0.41 -8.80 -16.55
C GLU A 24 0.07 -9.15 -15.09
N VAL A 25 -1.13 -8.75 -14.64
CA VAL A 25 -1.61 -8.99 -13.27
C VAL A 25 -1.60 -10.47 -12.93
N ASN A 26 -1.10 -10.81 -11.74
CA ASN A 26 -0.93 -12.19 -11.34
C ASN A 26 -2.28 -12.87 -11.14
N ARG A 27 -2.43 -14.11 -11.63
CA ARG A 27 -3.67 -14.87 -11.51
C ARG A 27 -4.06 -15.16 -10.06
N ASP A 28 -3.09 -15.32 -9.17
CA ASP A 28 -3.36 -15.52 -7.74
C ASP A 28 -3.88 -14.22 -7.10
N THR A 29 -3.41 -13.04 -7.54
CA THR A 29 -4.01 -11.74 -7.14
C THR A 29 -5.49 -11.69 -7.54
N ILE A 30 -5.81 -11.98 -8.81
CA ILE A 30 -7.20 -11.96 -9.30
C ILE A 30 -8.08 -12.94 -8.51
N ARG A 31 -7.58 -14.16 -8.26
CA ARG A 31 -8.29 -15.19 -7.47
C ARG A 31 -8.50 -14.76 -6.02
N MET A 32 -7.53 -14.07 -5.41
CA MET A 32 -7.65 -13.56 -4.05
C MET A 32 -8.77 -12.53 -3.95
N ILE A 33 -8.81 -11.58 -4.90
CA ILE A 33 -9.85 -10.55 -5.00
C ILE A 33 -11.23 -11.21 -5.21
N GLU A 34 -11.34 -12.12 -6.19
CA GLU A 34 -12.59 -12.82 -6.47
C GLU A 34 -13.10 -13.62 -5.27
N ALA A 35 -12.21 -14.37 -4.59
CA ALA A 35 -12.59 -15.15 -3.41
C ALA A 35 -13.03 -14.26 -2.25
N ALA A 36 -12.36 -13.13 -2.02
CA ALA A 36 -12.73 -12.18 -0.96
C ALA A 36 -14.09 -11.53 -1.21
N ILE A 37 -14.37 -11.13 -2.46
CA ILE A 37 -15.68 -10.57 -2.84
C ILE A 37 -16.79 -11.61 -2.65
N ASN A 38 -16.55 -12.87 -3.07
CA ASN A 38 -17.53 -13.95 -2.94
C ASN A 38 -17.85 -14.29 -1.48
N GLU A 39 -16.84 -14.27 -0.61
CA GLU A 39 -16.98 -14.50 0.83
C GLU A 39 -17.69 -13.32 1.52
N ALA A 40 -17.21 -12.10 1.28
CA ALA A 40 -17.65 -10.92 2.03
C ALA A 40 -18.98 -10.32 1.53
N LYS A 41 -19.27 -10.43 0.23
CA LYS A 41 -20.36 -9.71 -0.44
C LYS A 41 -20.39 -8.22 -0.04
N PRO A 42 -19.31 -7.48 -0.34
CA PRO A 42 -19.18 -6.10 0.11
C PRO A 42 -20.11 -5.15 -0.62
N ASP A 43 -20.40 -4.04 0.05
CA ASP A 43 -21.13 -2.90 -0.51
C ASP A 43 -20.21 -1.87 -1.14
N LEU A 44 -18.92 -1.90 -0.76
CA LEU A 44 -17.87 -1.04 -1.28
C LEU A 44 -16.52 -1.76 -1.24
N VAL A 45 -15.73 -1.58 -2.30
CA VAL A 45 -14.29 -1.91 -2.31
C VAL A 45 -13.47 -0.61 -2.25
N VAL A 46 -12.51 -0.54 -1.34
CA VAL A 46 -11.58 0.58 -1.19
C VAL A 46 -10.16 0.09 -1.50
N PHE A 47 -9.52 0.71 -2.50
CA PHE A 47 -8.10 0.50 -2.82
C PHE A 47 -7.25 1.57 -2.13
N THR A 48 -6.31 1.17 -1.28
CA THR A 48 -5.57 2.07 -0.38
C THR A 48 -4.12 2.31 -0.79
N GLY A 49 -3.91 2.60 -2.06
CA GLY A 49 -2.59 2.85 -2.66
C GLY A 49 -1.81 1.60 -3.09
N ASP A 50 -0.80 1.87 -3.91
CA ASP A 50 0.10 0.91 -4.56
C ASP A 50 -0.65 -0.19 -5.30
N GLN A 51 -1.60 0.23 -6.14
CA GLN A 51 -2.25 -0.69 -7.07
C GLN A 51 -1.29 -1.10 -8.19
N ILE A 52 -0.43 -0.17 -8.63
CA ILE A 52 0.53 -0.41 -9.71
C ILE A 52 1.92 -0.61 -9.13
N ARG A 53 2.62 -1.66 -9.61
CA ARG A 53 4.07 -1.75 -9.46
C ARG A 53 4.75 -0.75 -10.40
N GLY A 54 4.72 0.55 -10.10
CA GLY A 54 5.16 1.57 -11.05
C GLY A 54 6.65 1.50 -11.45
N TYR A 55 7.48 0.79 -10.68
CA TYR A 55 8.88 0.49 -11.00
C TYR A 55 9.07 -0.79 -11.84
N ASP A 56 7.99 -1.43 -12.30
CA ASP A 56 8.05 -2.59 -13.17
C ASP A 56 8.81 -2.26 -14.48
N PRO A 57 9.67 -3.19 -14.97
CA PRO A 57 10.37 -3.02 -16.24
C PRO A 57 9.49 -2.64 -17.45
N ALA A 58 8.19 -2.97 -17.44
CA ALA A 58 7.26 -2.57 -18.49
C ALA A 58 7.08 -1.04 -18.63
N TYR A 59 7.40 -0.29 -17.58
CA TYR A 59 7.31 1.18 -17.52
C TYR A 59 8.69 1.87 -17.62
N ILE A 60 9.76 1.13 -17.95
CA ILE A 60 11.14 1.64 -17.95
C ILE A 60 11.34 2.92 -18.78
N ASP A 61 10.56 3.09 -19.84
CA ASP A 61 10.67 4.24 -20.76
C ASP A 61 9.99 5.51 -20.23
N THR A 62 9.05 5.37 -19.30
CA THR A 62 8.26 6.47 -18.70
C THR A 62 8.45 6.59 -17.19
N PHE A 63 9.26 5.70 -16.60
CA PHE A 63 9.49 5.63 -15.17
C PHE A 63 9.86 6.99 -14.58
N LEU A 64 9.23 7.32 -13.47
CA LEU A 64 9.52 8.49 -12.65
C LEU A 64 10.04 8.02 -11.30
N ARG A 65 11.22 8.49 -10.89
CA ARG A 65 11.67 8.30 -9.51
C ARG A 65 10.91 9.25 -8.58
N ARG A 66 10.66 10.48 -9.06
CA ARG A 66 9.95 11.55 -8.33
C ARG A 66 9.04 12.33 -9.26
N ARG A 67 8.02 12.97 -8.70
CA ARG A 67 7.18 13.92 -9.43
C ARG A 67 8.02 15.08 -9.99
N GLY A 68 7.71 15.51 -11.21
CA GLY A 68 8.40 16.61 -11.89
C GLY A 68 9.69 16.20 -12.64
N GLU A 69 10.10 14.94 -12.59
CA GLU A 69 11.18 14.43 -13.45
C GLU A 69 10.72 14.24 -14.90
N ASN A 70 11.67 14.25 -15.84
CA ASN A 70 11.37 13.86 -17.22
C ASN A 70 11.19 12.33 -17.27
N PRO A 71 10.09 11.81 -17.87
CA PRO A 71 9.83 10.38 -17.96
C PRO A 71 11.01 9.59 -18.53
N GLY A 72 11.39 8.51 -17.85
CA GLY A 72 12.49 7.62 -18.27
C GLY A 72 13.89 8.20 -18.10
N ALA A 73 14.07 9.42 -17.57
CA ALA A 73 15.40 10.02 -17.41
C ALA A 73 16.25 9.31 -16.35
N ARG A 74 15.63 8.76 -15.30
CA ARG A 74 16.30 8.24 -14.10
C ARG A 74 15.74 6.88 -13.69
N VAL A 75 16.10 5.85 -14.45
CA VAL A 75 15.69 4.45 -14.19
C VAL A 75 16.54 3.83 -13.07
N ARG A 76 15.91 2.99 -12.24
CA ARG A 76 16.61 2.20 -11.22
C ARG A 76 17.49 1.12 -11.87
N LEU A 77 18.73 0.95 -11.40
CA LEU A 77 19.62 -0.11 -11.91
C LEU A 77 19.02 -1.50 -11.77
N VAL A 78 18.28 -1.77 -10.68
CA VAL A 78 17.58 -3.06 -10.49
C VAL A 78 16.55 -3.27 -11.61
N THR A 79 15.73 -2.25 -11.91
CA THR A 79 14.77 -2.30 -13.01
C THR A 79 15.46 -2.50 -14.36
N GLU A 80 16.65 -1.91 -14.60
CA GLU A 80 17.42 -2.17 -15.83
C GLU A 80 17.94 -3.62 -15.91
N ILE A 81 18.36 -4.20 -14.78
CA ILE A 81 18.81 -5.59 -14.71
C ILE A 81 17.62 -6.53 -14.95
N GLU A 82 16.49 -6.29 -14.28
CA GLU A 82 15.25 -7.04 -14.49
C GLU A 82 14.80 -6.93 -15.95
N ALA A 83 14.76 -5.73 -16.53
CA ALA A 83 14.43 -5.54 -17.94
C ALA A 83 15.29 -6.42 -18.86
N LYS A 84 16.62 -6.45 -18.64
CA LYS A 84 17.53 -7.33 -19.41
C LYS A 84 17.22 -8.81 -19.23
N LEU A 85 16.89 -9.26 -18.01
CA LEU A 85 16.50 -10.65 -17.74
C LEU A 85 15.18 -11.02 -18.42
N HIS A 86 14.24 -10.07 -18.50
CA HIS A 86 12.95 -10.22 -19.17
C HIS A 86 13.01 -9.97 -20.69
N GLY A 87 14.18 -9.63 -21.24
CA GLY A 87 14.34 -9.30 -22.65
C GLY A 87 13.67 -7.99 -23.07
N ILE A 88 13.37 -7.10 -22.12
CA ILE A 88 12.79 -5.78 -22.36
C ILE A 88 13.92 -4.80 -22.72
N HIS A 89 13.77 -4.14 -23.86
CA HIS A 89 14.74 -3.19 -24.38
C HIS A 89 14.12 -1.79 -24.32
N ARG A 90 14.89 -0.81 -23.82
CA ARG A 90 14.44 0.58 -23.78
C ARG A 90 14.17 1.11 -25.18
N ARG A 91 13.03 1.77 -25.37
CA ARG A 91 12.71 2.49 -26.59
C ARG A 91 13.25 3.91 -26.44
N ILE A 92 14.22 4.28 -27.26
CA ILE A 92 14.81 5.62 -27.21
C ILE A 92 13.82 6.57 -27.89
N ALA A 93 13.17 7.43 -27.10
CA ALA A 93 12.40 8.54 -27.65
C ALA A 93 13.34 9.49 -28.40
N ALA A 94 13.22 9.61 -29.71
CA ALA A 94 13.92 10.66 -30.43
C ALA A 94 13.06 11.92 -30.43
N ARG A 95 13.64 13.08 -30.13
CA ARG A 95 12.96 14.37 -30.36
C ARG A 95 12.80 14.55 -31.85
N ARG A 96 11.56 14.49 -32.34
CA ARG A 96 11.22 14.69 -33.75
C ARG A 96 11.50 16.15 -34.14
N ASP A 97 12.28 16.35 -35.20
CA ASP A 97 12.40 17.64 -35.88
C ASP A 97 11.11 17.86 -36.71
N PRO A 98 10.31 18.91 -36.44
CA PRO A 98 9.07 19.17 -37.17
C PRO A 98 9.30 19.48 -38.66
N ASP A 99 10.51 19.86 -39.06
CA ASP A 99 10.85 20.19 -40.45
C ASP A 99 11.24 18.95 -41.29
N LEU A 100 11.32 17.76 -40.68
CA LEU A 100 11.65 16.50 -41.36
C LEU A 100 10.41 15.60 -41.56
N PRO A 101 10.31 14.89 -42.70
CA PRO A 101 9.23 13.95 -42.93
C PRO A 101 9.25 12.82 -41.89
N PRO A 102 8.08 12.33 -41.44
CA PRO A 102 8.00 11.26 -40.44
C PRO A 102 8.77 10.02 -40.93
N GLN A 103 9.68 9.53 -40.09
CA GLN A 103 10.31 8.22 -40.26
C GLN A 103 9.54 7.21 -39.41
N ASP A 104 9.14 6.09 -40.02
CA ASP A 104 8.27 5.08 -39.39
C ASP A 104 8.90 4.39 -38.16
N ASP A 105 10.22 4.56 -37.94
CA ASP A 105 10.97 3.88 -36.89
C ASP A 105 11.22 4.75 -35.63
N VAL A 106 10.76 6.00 -35.60
CA VAL A 106 10.98 6.93 -34.47
C VAL A 106 9.83 6.88 -33.48
N VAL A 107 10.11 6.43 -32.26
CA VAL A 107 9.16 6.49 -31.13
C VAL A 107 9.23 7.88 -30.49
N THR A 108 8.09 8.53 -30.29
CA THR A 108 8.01 9.81 -29.57
C THR A 108 7.69 9.61 -28.09
N MET A 109 7.89 10.65 -27.26
CA MET A 109 7.49 10.59 -25.84
C MET A 109 5.97 10.42 -25.71
N ASP A 110 5.17 11.05 -26.57
CA ASP A 110 3.71 10.91 -26.56
C ASP A 110 3.30 9.46 -26.86
N ASP A 111 3.99 8.78 -27.77
CA ASP A 111 3.75 7.35 -28.06
C ASP A 111 4.05 6.48 -26.83
N LEU A 112 5.15 6.75 -26.12
CA LEU A 112 5.52 6.04 -24.90
C LEU A 112 4.52 6.27 -23.77
N MET A 113 4.08 7.50 -23.59
CA MET A 113 3.07 7.85 -22.59
C MET A 113 1.72 7.20 -22.92
N ASN A 114 1.32 7.17 -24.20
CA ASN A 114 0.08 6.50 -24.62
C ASN A 114 0.14 4.98 -24.42
N ASP A 115 1.27 4.34 -24.74
CA ASP A 115 1.51 2.92 -24.43
C ASP A 115 1.46 2.65 -22.92
N THR A 116 2.02 3.55 -22.11
CA THR A 116 1.98 3.47 -20.64
C THR A 116 0.55 3.60 -20.11
N ARG A 117 -0.22 4.57 -20.60
CA ARG A 117 -1.64 4.71 -20.28
C ARG A 117 -2.43 3.44 -20.60
N GLN A 118 -2.18 2.83 -21.74
CA GLN A 118 -2.84 1.58 -22.11
C GLN A 118 -2.46 0.44 -21.15
N LYS A 119 -1.18 0.31 -20.81
CA LYS A 119 -0.73 -0.67 -19.80
C LYS A 119 -1.39 -0.45 -18.44
N VAL A 120 -1.51 0.80 -17.98
CA VAL A 120 -2.22 1.14 -16.73
C VAL A 120 -3.69 0.73 -16.81
N ARG A 121 -4.38 1.05 -17.92
CA ARG A 121 -5.76 0.60 -18.17
C ARG A 121 -5.90 -0.92 -18.13
N ASP A 122 -4.95 -1.64 -18.73
CA ASP A 122 -4.96 -3.10 -18.77
C ASP A 122 -4.76 -3.69 -17.36
N THR A 123 -3.84 -3.12 -16.56
CA THR A 123 -3.65 -3.48 -15.14
C THR A 123 -4.95 -3.29 -14.35
N PHE A 124 -5.56 -2.10 -14.46
CA PHE A 124 -6.80 -1.76 -13.76
C PHE A 124 -7.94 -2.69 -14.18
N SER A 125 -8.13 -2.90 -15.47
CA SER A 125 -9.13 -3.81 -16.02
C SER A 125 -8.99 -5.23 -15.46
N ALA A 126 -7.75 -5.72 -15.30
CA ALA A 126 -7.50 -7.06 -14.80
C ALA A 126 -7.90 -7.23 -13.32
N PHE A 127 -7.46 -6.35 -12.41
CA PHE A 127 -7.78 -6.49 -10.99
C PHE A 127 -9.18 -5.96 -10.62
N LEU A 128 -9.72 -5.00 -11.37
CA LEU A 128 -11.11 -4.53 -11.21
C LEU A 128 -12.12 -5.51 -11.81
N GLY A 129 -11.70 -6.39 -12.72
CA GLY A 129 -12.57 -7.37 -13.38
C GLY A 129 -13.51 -8.11 -12.41
N PRO A 130 -13.01 -8.74 -11.34
CA PRO A 130 -13.86 -9.36 -10.32
C PRO A 130 -14.82 -8.40 -9.61
N VAL A 131 -14.39 -7.16 -9.33
CA VAL A 131 -15.21 -6.11 -8.68
C VAL A 131 -16.37 -5.68 -9.57
N ILE A 132 -16.06 -5.38 -10.84
CA ILE A 132 -17.03 -4.96 -11.86
C ILE A 132 -18.02 -6.09 -12.15
N ASN A 133 -17.54 -7.34 -12.27
CA ASN A 133 -18.40 -8.50 -12.51
C ASN A 133 -19.37 -8.76 -11.36
N ALA A 134 -18.97 -8.46 -10.13
CA ALA A 134 -19.83 -8.55 -8.95
C ALA A 134 -20.80 -7.36 -8.81
N GLY A 135 -20.63 -6.30 -9.62
CA GLY A 135 -21.44 -5.09 -9.55
C GLY A 135 -21.22 -4.26 -8.28
N VAL A 136 -20.08 -4.45 -7.61
CA VAL A 136 -19.75 -3.74 -6.38
C VAL A 136 -19.09 -2.41 -6.74
N PRO A 137 -19.54 -1.26 -6.21
CA PRO A 137 -18.87 0.00 -6.43
C PRO A 137 -17.51 0.03 -5.73
N PHE A 138 -16.60 0.86 -6.24
CA PHE A 138 -15.25 0.96 -5.69
C PHE A 138 -14.72 2.39 -5.66
N ALA A 139 -13.73 2.61 -4.81
CA ALA A 139 -12.99 3.86 -4.69
C ALA A 139 -11.50 3.58 -4.49
N ALA A 140 -10.65 4.50 -4.96
CA ALA A 140 -9.20 4.34 -4.88
C ALA A 140 -8.51 5.62 -4.39
N THR A 141 -7.47 5.44 -3.58
CA THR A 141 -6.44 6.43 -3.30
C THR A 141 -5.06 5.86 -3.62
N TYR A 142 -4.02 6.66 -3.47
CA TYR A 142 -2.71 6.44 -4.06
C TYR A 142 -1.62 6.22 -3.01
N GLY A 143 -0.62 5.44 -3.41
CA GLY A 143 0.61 5.19 -2.69
C GLY A 143 1.85 5.71 -3.40
N ASN A 144 3.01 5.36 -2.85
CA ASN A 144 4.31 5.84 -3.32
C ASN A 144 4.78 5.17 -4.62
N HIS A 145 4.17 4.07 -5.06
CA HIS A 145 4.54 3.39 -6.31
C HIS A 145 3.62 3.70 -7.48
N ASP A 146 2.40 4.18 -7.26
CA ASP A 146 1.41 4.36 -8.32
C ASP A 146 1.88 5.34 -9.41
N PHE A 147 2.47 6.48 -9.02
CA PHE A 147 2.93 7.49 -9.99
C PHE A 147 4.19 7.07 -10.76
N GLN A 148 4.93 6.08 -10.25
CA GLN A 148 6.26 5.76 -10.76
C GLN A 148 6.22 5.20 -12.19
N CYS A 149 5.08 4.70 -12.65
CA CYS A 149 4.90 4.28 -14.04
C CYS A 149 4.96 5.44 -15.04
N GLY A 150 4.85 6.69 -14.57
CA GLY A 150 4.81 7.90 -15.40
C GLY A 150 3.44 8.57 -15.43
N ILE A 151 2.38 7.89 -15.00
CA ILE A 151 1.00 8.41 -14.96
C ILE A 151 0.72 8.97 -13.56
N LEU A 152 0.41 10.25 -13.46
CA LEU A 152 0.19 10.94 -12.19
C LEU A 152 -1.22 10.65 -11.61
N PRO A 153 -1.45 10.86 -10.30
CA PRO A 153 -2.72 10.54 -9.65
C PRO A 153 -3.97 11.17 -10.28
N ASP A 154 -3.89 12.40 -10.77
CA ASP A 154 -5.00 13.07 -11.48
C ASP A 154 -5.40 12.33 -12.76
N GLU A 155 -4.40 11.90 -13.53
CA GLU A 155 -4.61 11.12 -14.74
C GLU A 155 -5.06 9.68 -14.44
N GLN A 156 -4.60 9.10 -13.33
CA GLN A 156 -5.10 7.80 -12.86
C GLN A 156 -6.56 7.87 -12.40
N ASP A 157 -6.99 8.97 -11.76
CA ASP A 157 -8.39 9.22 -11.41
C ASP A 157 -9.26 9.25 -12.68
N ASP A 158 -8.81 9.93 -13.74
CA ASP A 158 -9.48 9.91 -15.04
C ASP A 158 -9.64 8.49 -15.58
N ILE A 159 -8.59 7.68 -15.53
CA ILE A 159 -8.63 6.29 -15.97
C ILE A 159 -9.58 5.45 -15.11
N TYR A 160 -9.53 5.57 -13.77
CA TYR A 160 -10.44 4.84 -12.88
C TYR A 160 -11.91 5.16 -13.18
N ARG A 161 -12.23 6.43 -13.48
CA ARG A 161 -13.58 6.87 -13.85
C ARG A 161 -14.09 6.27 -15.16
N GLU A 162 -13.21 5.75 -16.03
CA GLU A 162 -13.63 5.00 -17.23
C GLU A 162 -14.30 3.66 -16.87
N PHE A 163 -14.06 3.11 -15.67
CA PHE A 163 -14.56 1.81 -15.26
C PHE A 163 -15.92 1.90 -14.53
N PRO A 164 -16.89 1.01 -14.84
CA PRO A 164 -18.17 0.97 -14.15
C PRO A 164 -18.04 0.75 -12.64
N GLY A 165 -18.78 1.52 -11.85
CA GLY A 165 -18.79 1.41 -10.39
C GLY A 165 -17.73 2.25 -9.68
N CYS A 166 -16.87 2.96 -10.40
CA CYS A 166 -15.93 3.92 -9.80
C CYS A 166 -16.70 5.06 -9.09
N LEU A 167 -16.27 5.38 -7.87
CA LEU A 167 -16.82 6.46 -7.05
C LEU A 167 -15.83 7.63 -6.87
N ASN A 168 -14.63 7.59 -7.46
CA ASN A 168 -13.66 8.68 -7.37
C ASN A 168 -14.26 9.95 -8.00
N PRO A 169 -14.45 11.03 -7.22
CA PRO A 169 -15.04 12.27 -7.71
C PRO A 169 -14.04 13.10 -8.52
N GLU A 170 -14.54 14.03 -9.33
CA GLU A 170 -13.72 15.15 -9.81
C GLU A 170 -13.41 16.08 -8.63
N ALA A 171 -12.14 16.48 -8.48
CA ALA A 171 -11.68 17.34 -7.39
C ALA A 171 -12.22 18.78 -7.53
N ASP A 172 -12.48 19.46 -6.40
CA ASP A 172 -13.12 20.80 -6.36
C ASP A 172 -12.37 21.87 -7.17
N ALA A 173 -11.04 21.82 -7.26
CA ALA A 173 -10.25 22.76 -8.07
C ALA A 173 -10.61 22.77 -9.58
N ALA A 174 -11.34 21.75 -10.07
CA ALA A 174 -11.87 21.66 -11.42
C ALA A 174 -13.36 22.04 -11.55
N GLY A 175 -13.99 22.56 -10.47
CA GLY A 175 -15.44 22.73 -10.36
C GLY A 175 -16.17 21.46 -9.91
N GLY A 176 -15.46 20.61 -9.16
CA GLY A 176 -15.87 19.27 -8.74
C GLY A 176 -16.71 19.20 -7.46
N SER A 177 -16.67 18.06 -6.78
CA SER A 177 -17.48 17.79 -5.58
C SER A 177 -16.98 18.56 -4.36
N PRO A 178 -17.85 19.15 -3.52
CA PRO A 178 -17.44 19.75 -2.23
C PRO A 178 -16.89 18.71 -1.24
N LEU A 179 -17.05 17.42 -1.54
CA LEU A 179 -16.53 16.30 -0.78
C LEU A 179 -15.16 15.82 -1.31
N ALA A 180 -14.48 16.58 -2.17
CA ALA A 180 -13.21 16.18 -2.76
C ALA A 180 -12.28 17.38 -2.94
N ILE A 181 -11.06 17.31 -2.40
CA ILE A 181 -10.12 18.44 -2.42
C ILE A 181 -8.98 18.27 -3.43
N GLU A 182 -8.49 17.04 -3.60
CA GLU A 182 -7.41 16.69 -4.53
C GLU A 182 -7.54 15.22 -4.96
N PRO A 183 -6.84 14.78 -6.04
CA PRO A 183 -6.89 13.39 -6.48
C PRO A 183 -6.56 12.39 -5.37
N GLY A 184 -7.48 11.45 -5.14
CA GLY A 184 -7.37 10.45 -4.07
C GLY A 184 -7.71 10.95 -2.65
N THR A 185 -8.13 12.21 -2.48
CA THR A 185 -8.57 12.77 -1.18
C THR A 185 -10.02 13.25 -1.26
N PHE A 186 -10.94 12.43 -0.75
CA PHE A 186 -12.37 12.67 -0.83
C PHE A 186 -13.20 11.84 0.16
N ALA A 187 -14.46 12.24 0.34
CA ALA A 187 -15.43 11.60 1.22
C ALA A 187 -16.56 10.93 0.44
N LEU A 188 -16.95 9.74 0.91
CA LEU A 188 -18.10 8.97 0.41
C LEU A 188 -19.15 8.83 1.52
N PRO A 189 -20.23 9.61 1.47
CA PRO A 189 -21.34 9.50 2.42
C PRO A 189 -22.09 8.18 2.23
N VAL A 190 -22.36 7.47 3.32
CA VAL A 190 -23.22 6.29 3.40
C VAL A 190 -24.53 6.69 4.09
N LEU A 191 -25.64 6.58 3.36
CA LEU A 191 -26.95 7.02 3.83
C LEU A 191 -27.60 5.98 4.75
N SER A 192 -28.48 6.46 5.63
CA SER A 192 -29.33 5.64 6.50
C SER A 192 -30.18 4.64 5.71
N SER A 193 -30.55 3.50 6.30
CA SER A 193 -31.42 2.51 5.66
C SER A 193 -32.88 2.98 5.48
N ASP A 194 -33.30 4.03 6.18
CA ASP A 194 -34.70 4.47 6.25
C ASP A 194 -35.22 5.20 4.98
N GLY A 195 -34.39 5.32 3.94
CA GLY A 195 -34.70 6.01 2.69
C GLY A 195 -34.54 7.53 2.75
N SER A 196 -34.12 8.10 3.87
CA SER A 196 -33.77 9.52 4.00
C SER A 196 -32.43 9.84 3.32
N GLU A 197 -32.11 11.14 3.24
CA GLU A 197 -30.79 11.63 2.81
C GLU A 197 -29.83 11.85 3.97
N HIS A 198 -30.17 11.35 5.17
CA HIS A 198 -29.31 11.41 6.34
C HIS A 198 -28.07 10.53 6.13
N VAL A 199 -26.89 11.11 6.35
CA VAL A 199 -25.61 10.43 6.29
C VAL A 199 -25.33 9.78 7.64
N ALA A 200 -25.46 8.46 7.70
CA ALA A 200 -25.22 7.68 8.91
C ALA A 200 -23.72 7.40 9.14
N MET A 201 -22.93 7.33 8.06
CA MET A 201 -21.49 7.08 8.14
C MET A 201 -20.76 7.74 6.97
N GLY A 202 -19.51 8.16 7.18
CA GLY A 202 -18.59 8.58 6.13
C GLY A 202 -17.45 7.59 5.91
N VAL A 203 -17.11 7.35 4.65
CA VAL A 203 -15.87 6.65 4.25
C VAL A 203 -14.94 7.66 3.60
N MET A 204 -13.79 7.93 4.22
CA MET A 204 -12.81 8.90 3.73
C MET A 204 -11.65 8.19 3.08
N LEU A 205 -11.24 8.68 1.92
CA LEU A 205 -9.98 8.33 1.27
C LEU A 205 -9.07 9.54 1.34
N VAL A 206 -7.80 9.33 1.71
CA VAL A 206 -6.80 10.40 1.82
C VAL A 206 -5.56 10.00 1.04
N ASN A 207 -5.14 10.88 0.14
CA ASN A 207 -3.85 10.75 -0.53
C ASN A 207 -2.74 11.08 0.46
N SER A 208 -2.06 10.07 0.98
CA SER A 208 -1.01 10.21 1.99
C SER A 208 0.32 10.76 1.43
N GLY A 209 0.35 11.13 0.15
CA GLY A 209 1.59 11.49 -0.55
C GLY A 209 2.40 10.28 -1.00
N ASP A 210 3.63 10.53 -1.45
CA ASP A 210 4.54 9.50 -1.95
C ASP A 210 5.88 9.48 -1.20
N TYR A 211 6.91 10.21 -1.67
CA TYR A 211 8.24 10.23 -1.07
C TYR A 211 8.57 11.62 -0.53
N ALA A 212 9.26 11.65 0.62
CA ALA A 212 9.74 12.89 1.20
C ALA A 212 10.94 13.48 0.43
N GLY A 213 11.22 14.76 0.68
CA GLY A 213 12.46 15.42 0.27
C GLY A 213 12.35 16.42 -0.88
N LYS A 214 13.16 17.47 -0.79
CA LYS A 214 13.44 18.44 -1.86
C LYS A 214 14.41 17.82 -2.88
N PRO A 215 14.39 18.25 -4.16
CA PRO A 215 15.20 17.69 -5.26
C PRO A 215 16.71 17.96 -5.18
N GLU A 216 17.32 18.09 -3.99
CA GLU A 216 18.77 18.16 -3.87
C GLU A 216 19.37 16.75 -3.90
N GLU A 217 19.92 16.42 -5.06
CA GLU A 217 20.68 15.21 -5.38
C GLU A 217 21.64 14.82 -4.25
N ASN A 218 21.57 13.57 -3.82
CA ASN A 218 22.64 12.98 -3.01
C ASN A 218 23.27 11.80 -3.74
N ASP A 219 23.99 12.12 -4.83
CA ASP A 219 24.82 11.19 -5.63
C ASP A 219 25.88 10.44 -4.78
N ALA A 220 26.11 10.85 -3.53
CA ALA A 220 26.94 10.14 -2.56
C ALA A 220 26.35 8.80 -2.06
N GLN A 221 25.07 8.51 -2.36
CA GLN A 221 24.45 7.21 -2.05
C GLN A 221 24.78 6.13 -3.08
N TYR A 222 25.16 6.50 -4.31
CA TYR A 222 25.47 5.58 -5.41
C TYR A 222 26.64 4.62 -5.10
N PRO A 223 27.77 5.08 -4.51
CA PRO A 223 28.87 4.20 -4.11
C PRO A 223 28.49 3.22 -2.97
N ARG A 224 27.57 3.60 -2.08
CA ARG A 224 27.04 2.72 -1.01
C ARG A 224 26.04 1.70 -1.56
N TYR A 225 25.22 2.08 -2.53
CA TYR A 225 24.35 1.18 -3.28
C TYR A 225 25.15 0.13 -4.07
N VAL A 226 26.24 0.51 -4.75
CA VAL A 226 27.13 -0.44 -5.44
C VAL A 226 27.72 -1.47 -4.48
N ALA A 227 27.96 -1.10 -3.21
CA ALA A 227 28.47 -2.01 -2.18
C ALA A 227 27.38 -2.94 -1.58
N HIS A 228 26.10 -2.54 -1.60
CA HIS A 228 24.97 -3.31 -1.04
C HIS A 228 23.69 -3.13 -1.88
N SER A 229 23.72 -3.57 -3.14
CA SER A 229 22.68 -3.30 -4.16
C SER A 229 21.36 -4.04 -3.96
N ARG A 230 21.38 -5.15 -3.20
CA ARG A 230 20.17 -5.87 -2.74
C ARG A 230 19.59 -5.26 -1.47
N GLY A 231 20.23 -4.21 -0.96
CA GLY A 231 20.06 -3.64 0.38
C GLY A 231 19.28 -2.32 0.45
N LEU A 232 19.02 -1.71 -0.71
CA LEU A 232 18.67 -0.31 -0.84
C LEU A 232 17.71 -0.17 -2.01
N ASP A 233 16.42 0.01 -1.72
CA ASP A 233 15.56 0.73 -2.63
C ASP A 233 16.00 2.20 -2.61
N LEU A 234 16.43 2.74 -3.76
CA LEU A 234 16.83 4.14 -3.89
C LEU A 234 15.62 5.10 -3.76
N ALA A 235 14.39 4.58 -3.74
CA ALA A 235 13.20 5.33 -3.34
C ALA A 235 12.97 5.22 -1.82
N ASP A 236 13.27 4.08 -1.19
CA ASP A 236 13.29 3.98 0.28
C ASP A 236 14.38 4.82 0.93
N SER A 237 15.38 5.32 0.21
CA SER A 237 16.33 6.29 0.77
C SER A 237 15.78 7.71 0.88
N ASP A 238 14.63 7.98 0.27
CA ASP A 238 14.12 9.33 0.05
C ASP A 238 13.11 9.78 1.13
N GLY A 239 12.70 8.88 2.04
CA GLY A 239 11.70 9.17 3.06
C GLY A 239 10.28 9.04 2.52
N TYR A 240 9.27 8.98 3.39
CA TYR A 240 7.87 8.88 2.98
C TYR A 240 7.13 10.20 3.17
N GLY A 241 6.29 10.53 2.19
CA GLY A 241 5.53 11.78 2.14
C GLY A 241 4.40 11.84 3.17
N THR A 242 3.69 12.96 3.13
CA THR A 242 2.52 13.25 3.97
C THR A 242 1.37 13.72 3.07
N PRO A 243 0.11 13.68 3.55
CA PRO A 243 -0.95 14.45 2.92
C PRO A 243 -0.58 15.92 2.75
N SER A 244 -1.19 16.60 1.78
CA SER A 244 -1.02 18.05 1.60
C SER A 244 -1.59 18.83 2.79
N ALA A 245 -1.13 20.07 2.99
CA ALA A 245 -1.67 20.92 4.06
C ALA A 245 -3.16 21.21 3.83
N GLU A 246 -3.55 21.32 2.57
CA GLU A 246 -4.94 21.46 2.12
C GLU A 246 -5.77 20.21 2.47
N ALA A 247 -5.23 19.00 2.25
CA ALA A 247 -5.89 17.75 2.63
C ALA A 247 -6.09 17.64 4.16
N ILE A 248 -5.07 18.01 4.95
CA ILE A 248 -5.18 17.99 6.42
C ILE A 248 -6.26 18.97 6.92
N ALA A 249 -6.28 20.21 6.40
CA ALA A 249 -7.31 21.17 6.75
C ALA A 249 -8.71 20.69 6.34
N TRP A 250 -8.81 20.07 5.16
CA TRP A 250 -10.04 19.56 4.59
C TRP A 250 -10.72 18.48 5.46
N LEU A 251 -9.97 17.69 6.24
CA LEU A 251 -10.53 16.66 7.14
C LEU A 251 -11.55 17.24 8.14
N GLY A 252 -11.31 18.45 8.64
CA GLY A 252 -12.28 19.16 9.49
C GLY A 252 -13.39 19.83 8.70
N ASP A 253 -13.08 20.37 7.53
CA ASP A 253 -14.04 21.07 6.66
C ASP A 253 -15.13 20.13 6.13
N VAL A 254 -14.74 18.91 5.75
CA VAL A 254 -15.67 17.90 5.25
C VAL A 254 -16.62 17.41 6.34
N GLN A 255 -16.15 17.25 7.59
CA GLN A 255 -17.04 16.90 8.71
C GLN A 255 -18.11 17.97 8.93
N ARG A 256 -17.73 19.25 8.85
CA ARG A 256 -18.72 20.34 8.95
C ARG A 256 -19.71 20.33 7.80
N THR A 257 -19.25 20.04 6.58
CA THR A 257 -20.12 19.91 5.40
C THR A 257 -21.11 18.76 5.55
N LEU A 258 -20.68 17.62 6.09
CA LEU A 258 -21.54 16.47 6.36
C LEU A 258 -22.54 16.74 7.50
N ALA A 259 -22.10 17.39 8.57
CA ALA A 259 -22.97 17.82 9.68
C ALA A 259 -24.04 18.82 9.21
N GLU A 260 -23.66 19.80 8.38
CA GLU A 260 -24.59 20.75 7.76
C GLU A 260 -25.61 20.05 6.85
N ARG A 261 -25.17 19.02 6.10
CA ARG A 261 -26.06 18.20 5.27
C ARG A 261 -27.08 17.43 6.11
N ASN A 262 -26.68 16.89 7.26
CA ASN A 262 -27.59 16.21 8.18
C ASN A 262 -28.52 17.17 8.92
N GLY A 263 -28.07 18.40 9.16
CA GLY A 263 -28.86 19.46 9.80
C GLY A 263 -28.96 19.32 11.33
N ASP A 264 -28.26 18.37 11.93
CA ASP A 264 -28.11 18.18 13.38
C ASP A 264 -26.90 18.94 13.94
N GLY A 265 -25.92 19.28 13.09
CA GLY A 265 -24.69 19.97 13.47
C GLY A 265 -23.68 19.06 14.17
N GLU A 266 -23.93 17.75 14.20
CA GLU A 266 -23.03 16.76 14.80
C GLU A 266 -22.08 16.18 13.74
N PRO A 267 -20.79 15.99 14.06
CA PRO A 267 -19.87 15.28 13.18
C PRO A 267 -20.38 13.87 12.82
N VAL A 268 -20.16 13.45 11.58
CA VAL A 268 -20.63 12.15 11.09
C VAL A 268 -19.62 11.06 11.47
N PRO A 269 -20.06 9.91 12.04
CA PRO A 269 -19.19 8.76 12.29
C PRO A 269 -18.42 8.37 11.03
N SER A 270 -17.10 8.41 11.07
CA SER A 270 -16.28 8.27 9.86
C SER A 270 -15.06 7.38 10.04
N ILE A 271 -14.77 6.60 9.00
CA ILE A 271 -13.55 5.79 8.86
C ILE A 271 -12.68 6.36 7.74
N THR A 272 -11.37 6.43 7.97
CA THR A 272 -10.39 6.94 7.01
C THR A 272 -9.51 5.81 6.48
N PHE A 273 -9.22 5.87 5.18
CA PHE A 273 -8.34 4.96 4.47
C PHE A 273 -7.26 5.74 3.72
N GLN A 274 -6.00 5.36 3.90
CA GLN A 274 -4.88 5.92 3.14
C GLN A 274 -3.79 4.86 2.93
N HIS A 275 -2.72 5.25 2.23
CA HIS A 275 -1.62 4.33 1.95
C HIS A 275 -0.56 4.34 3.06
N ILE A 276 0.17 5.45 3.17
CA ILE A 276 1.32 5.64 4.08
C ILE A 276 0.81 5.96 5.48
N PRO A 277 1.28 5.25 6.52
CA PRO A 277 0.86 5.49 7.89
C PRO A 277 1.50 6.75 8.49
N PRO A 278 0.77 7.55 9.30
CA PRO A 278 1.37 8.60 10.13
C PRO A 278 2.20 8.00 11.26
N GLN A 279 3.02 8.84 11.92
CA GLN A 279 4.00 8.39 12.91
C GLN A 279 3.37 7.76 14.16
N GLU A 280 2.14 8.16 14.50
CA GLU A 280 1.34 7.70 15.64
C GLU A 280 1.05 6.19 15.59
N PHE A 281 1.23 5.53 14.44
CA PHE A 281 1.19 4.07 14.38
C PHE A 281 2.26 3.40 15.26
N TYR A 282 3.36 4.09 15.59
CA TYR A 282 4.32 3.61 16.59
C TYR A 282 3.76 3.59 18.02
N ASP A 283 2.71 4.34 18.33
CA ASP A 283 2.06 4.32 19.65
C ASP A 283 1.25 3.03 19.88
N CYS A 284 0.96 2.28 18.81
CA CYS A 284 0.46 0.91 18.89
C CYS A 284 1.54 -0.10 19.33
N LEU A 285 2.80 0.33 19.43
CA LEU A 285 3.94 -0.54 19.72
C LEU A 285 4.55 -0.24 21.09
N THR A 286 5.32 -1.20 21.62
CA THR A 286 6.15 -1.04 22.81
C THR A 286 7.61 -1.12 22.42
N GLU A 287 8.40 -0.09 22.73
CA GLU A 287 9.85 -0.14 22.58
C GLU A 287 10.45 -1.17 23.55
N VAL A 288 11.30 -2.05 23.03
CA VAL A 288 11.92 -3.15 23.77
C VAL A 288 13.41 -3.26 23.46
N PRO A 289 14.20 -3.91 24.34
CA PRO A 289 15.60 -4.17 24.06
C PRO A 289 15.81 -4.95 22.75
N ALA A 290 16.91 -4.68 22.05
CA ALA A 290 17.20 -5.21 20.72
C ALA A 290 17.32 -6.75 20.64
N TRP A 291 17.43 -7.46 21.78
CA TRP A 291 17.49 -8.92 21.85
C TRP A 291 16.14 -9.58 22.14
N THR A 292 15.07 -8.79 22.26
CA THR A 292 13.73 -9.30 22.53
C THR A 292 13.26 -10.17 21.36
N PRO A 293 12.79 -11.41 21.60
CA PRO A 293 12.30 -12.28 20.54
C PRO A 293 11.17 -11.62 19.73
N ASN A 294 11.20 -11.81 18.42
CA ASN A 294 10.26 -11.23 17.45
C ASN A 294 10.21 -9.70 17.40
N ALA A 295 11.10 -8.98 18.09
CA ALA A 295 11.14 -7.53 17.98
C ALA A 295 11.58 -7.09 16.58
N VAL A 296 10.95 -6.02 16.10
CA VAL A 296 11.19 -5.42 14.80
C VAL A 296 11.90 -4.08 15.01
N GLU A 297 13.05 -3.91 14.37
CA GLU A 297 13.73 -2.61 14.35
C GLU A 297 12.95 -1.60 13.51
N GLY A 298 12.71 -0.41 14.06
CA GLY A 298 12.02 0.67 13.37
C GLY A 298 12.80 1.18 12.15
N ALA A 299 12.11 1.91 11.27
CA ALA A 299 12.69 2.52 10.07
C ALA A 299 12.92 4.03 10.28
N ARG A 300 13.85 4.61 9.51
CA ARG A 300 14.08 6.07 9.41
C ARG A 300 14.22 6.76 10.78
N ASN A 301 13.31 7.67 11.14
CA ASN A 301 13.27 8.37 12.43
C ASN A 301 13.20 7.43 13.64
N TYR A 302 12.80 6.18 13.42
CA TYR A 302 12.69 5.13 14.42
C TYR A 302 13.81 4.08 14.33
N ALA A 303 14.79 4.29 13.43
CA ALA A 303 15.93 3.39 13.27
C ALA A 303 16.76 3.25 14.55
N GLY A 304 17.28 2.05 14.78
CA GLY A 304 18.07 1.70 15.97
C GLY A 304 17.24 1.37 17.22
N ARG A 305 15.94 1.65 17.21
CA ARG A 305 14.98 1.25 18.26
C ARG A 305 14.24 -0.01 17.81
N CYS A 306 13.93 -0.91 18.75
CA CYS A 306 13.25 -2.18 18.47
C CYS A 306 11.89 -2.21 19.17
N TYR A 307 10.90 -2.80 18.50
CA TYR A 307 9.51 -2.74 18.93
C TYR A 307 8.82 -4.10 18.86
N VAL A 308 7.83 -4.29 19.71
CA VAL A 308 6.81 -5.35 19.60
C VAL A 308 5.43 -4.70 19.64
N LEU A 309 4.38 -5.44 19.24
CA LEU A 309 3.01 -4.97 19.44
C LEU A 309 2.75 -4.70 20.92
N ASN A 310 2.01 -3.62 21.20
CA ASN A 310 1.51 -3.35 22.54
C ASN A 310 0.18 -4.08 22.73
N ASP A 311 0.23 -5.28 23.33
CA ASP A 311 -0.94 -6.12 23.58
C ASP A 311 -2.02 -5.46 24.47
N ALA A 312 -1.71 -4.35 25.15
CA ALA A 312 -2.68 -3.60 25.94
C ALA A 312 -3.61 -2.72 25.11
N VAL A 313 -3.19 -2.33 23.89
CA VAL A 313 -3.97 -1.49 22.98
C VAL A 313 -4.29 -2.18 21.65
N CYS A 314 -3.52 -3.20 21.26
CA CYS A 314 -3.76 -3.95 20.04
C CYS A 314 -4.80 -5.06 20.21
N ARG A 315 -5.68 -5.19 19.21
CA ARG A 315 -6.69 -6.26 19.16
C ARG A 315 -6.01 -7.64 19.05
N PRO A 316 -6.56 -8.70 19.68
CA PRO A 316 -6.06 -10.07 19.53
C PRO A 316 -5.96 -10.50 18.06
N GLY A 317 -4.91 -11.25 17.72
CA GLY A 317 -4.65 -11.68 16.34
C GLY A 317 -3.88 -10.66 15.49
N SER A 318 -3.61 -9.47 16.03
CA SER A 318 -2.71 -8.47 15.44
C SER A 318 -1.31 -9.03 15.15
N ARG A 319 -0.69 -8.53 14.07
CA ARG A 319 0.67 -8.93 13.67
C ARG A 319 1.50 -7.73 13.22
N LEU A 320 2.67 -7.58 13.86
CA LEU A 320 3.77 -6.75 13.38
C LEU A 320 4.73 -7.65 12.60
N GLY A 321 4.72 -7.53 11.27
CA GLY A 321 5.49 -8.34 10.35
C GLY A 321 6.82 -7.69 9.94
N GLU A 322 6.85 -6.37 9.89
CA GLU A 322 7.99 -5.54 9.51
C GLU A 322 7.95 -4.14 10.13
N ALA A 323 8.99 -3.36 9.87
CA ALA A 323 9.10 -2.01 10.42
C ALA A 323 7.97 -1.14 9.88
N ILE A 324 7.48 -0.18 10.66
CA ILE A 324 6.50 0.79 10.18
C ILE A 324 7.22 1.81 9.30
N GLY A 325 6.89 1.80 8.01
CA GLY A 325 7.28 2.78 7.00
C GLY A 325 6.43 4.05 7.06
N CYS A 326 6.41 4.73 8.21
CA CYS A 326 5.61 5.94 8.37
C CYS A 326 6.20 7.16 7.64
N ALA A 327 5.35 8.17 7.45
CA ALA A 327 5.74 9.50 7.00
C ALA A 327 6.92 10.07 7.81
N ASP A 328 7.85 10.74 7.13
CA ASP A 328 9.07 11.27 7.74
C ASP A 328 8.80 12.48 8.63
N GLU A 329 7.73 13.22 8.38
CA GLU A 329 7.28 14.34 9.19
C GLU A 329 5.91 14.02 9.78
N ASN A 330 5.73 14.34 11.07
CA ASN A 330 4.40 14.34 11.67
C ASN A 330 3.77 15.72 11.40
N VAL A 331 2.75 15.74 10.54
CA VAL A 331 2.04 16.96 10.13
C VAL A 331 0.76 17.23 10.93
N GLY A 332 0.53 16.49 12.01
CA GLY A 332 -0.65 16.60 12.86
C GLY A 332 -1.90 15.96 12.25
N GLU A 333 -1.75 14.96 11.39
CA GLU A 333 -2.87 14.27 10.74
C GLU A 333 -3.82 13.62 11.74
N VAL A 334 -3.28 12.86 12.69
CA VAL A 334 -4.09 12.19 13.72
C VAL A 334 -4.74 13.22 14.64
N ASP A 335 -4.03 14.30 14.99
CA ASP A 335 -4.62 15.39 15.78
C ASP A 335 -5.76 16.08 15.00
N ALA A 336 -5.62 16.31 13.70
CA ALA A 336 -6.67 16.90 12.87
C ALA A 336 -7.92 16.00 12.81
N LEU A 337 -7.77 14.69 12.70
CA LEU A 337 -8.89 13.73 12.76
C LEU A 337 -9.60 13.80 14.12
N ARG A 338 -8.84 13.87 15.22
CA ARG A 338 -9.41 13.94 16.58
C ARG A 338 -10.12 15.25 16.84
N GLU A 339 -9.51 16.37 16.46
CA GLU A 339 -10.06 17.71 16.65
C GLU A 339 -11.30 17.95 15.81
N ALA A 340 -11.37 17.37 14.60
CA ALA A 340 -12.56 17.44 13.74
C ALA A 340 -13.78 16.73 14.36
N GLY A 341 -13.55 15.67 15.14
CA GLY A 341 -14.60 14.81 15.67
C GLY A 341 -15.23 13.89 14.60
N GLY A 342 -15.96 12.87 15.04
CA GLY A 342 -16.64 11.90 14.17
C GLY A 342 -15.75 10.77 13.64
N TYR A 343 -14.44 11.00 13.46
CA TYR A 343 -13.51 9.95 13.06
C TYR A 343 -13.28 8.91 14.17
N PHE A 344 -13.42 7.63 13.84
CA PHE A 344 -13.19 6.53 14.78
C PHE A 344 -12.05 5.58 14.37
N ALA A 345 -11.57 5.66 13.13
CA ALA A 345 -10.50 4.79 12.63
C ALA A 345 -9.72 5.37 11.46
N LEU A 346 -8.44 5.00 11.38
CA LEU A 346 -7.54 5.22 10.25
C LEU A 346 -6.86 3.90 9.86
N TYR A 347 -7.06 3.46 8.62
CA TYR A 347 -6.49 2.23 8.09
C TYR A 347 -5.52 2.49 6.93
N CYS A 348 -4.35 1.85 7.01
CA CYS A 348 -3.24 2.00 6.08
C CYS A 348 -2.87 0.69 5.36
N GLY A 349 -2.18 0.83 4.24
CA GLY A 349 -1.47 -0.25 3.53
C GLY A 349 0.03 -0.13 3.75
N HIS A 350 0.80 -0.15 2.65
CA HIS A 350 2.22 0.23 2.56
C HIS A 350 3.20 -0.77 3.19
N ASP A 351 2.98 -1.14 4.45
CA ASP A 351 3.76 -2.16 5.14
C ASP A 351 3.13 -3.53 4.90
N HIS A 352 3.56 -4.19 3.82
CA HIS A 352 2.97 -5.40 3.25
C HIS A 352 2.74 -6.55 4.24
N LYS A 353 3.52 -6.64 5.32
CA LYS A 353 3.49 -7.74 6.31
C LYS A 353 2.71 -7.40 7.58
N ASN A 354 2.31 -6.14 7.77
CA ASN A 354 1.59 -5.68 8.96
C ASN A 354 0.08 -5.92 8.81
N SER A 355 -0.57 -6.33 9.91
CA SER A 355 -2.02 -6.58 9.90
C SER A 355 -2.66 -6.32 11.28
N PHE A 356 -2.05 -5.43 12.07
CA PHE A 356 -2.53 -5.12 13.42
C PHE A 356 -3.63 -4.04 13.41
N VAL A 357 -4.35 -3.95 14.52
CA VAL A 357 -5.27 -2.85 14.84
C VAL A 357 -5.01 -2.45 16.28
N GLY A 358 -4.61 -1.21 16.54
CA GLY A 358 -4.39 -0.67 17.88
C GLY A 358 -5.30 0.51 18.16
N HIS A 359 -5.86 0.56 19.37
CA HIS A 359 -6.70 1.67 19.82
C HIS A 359 -5.85 2.69 20.59
N VAL A 360 -5.53 3.81 19.95
CA VAL A 360 -4.74 4.90 20.52
C VAL A 360 -5.33 6.23 20.09
N HIS A 361 -5.19 7.26 20.93
CA HIS A 361 -5.69 8.60 20.62
C HIS A 361 -7.18 8.64 20.26
N ASP A 362 -7.99 7.80 20.92
CA ASP A 362 -9.43 7.66 20.69
C ASP A 362 -9.80 7.17 19.27
N LEU A 363 -8.82 6.63 18.54
CA LEU A 363 -8.93 6.11 17.17
C LEU A 363 -8.41 4.68 17.11
N ASP A 364 -8.97 3.89 16.20
CA ASP A 364 -8.31 2.66 15.77
C ASP A 364 -7.33 2.95 14.63
N LEU A 365 -6.05 2.68 14.87
CA LEU A 365 -5.00 2.72 13.86
C LEU A 365 -4.71 1.29 13.39
N GLY A 366 -4.95 0.99 12.11
CA GLY A 366 -4.92 -0.37 11.60
C GLY A 366 -4.23 -0.55 10.25
N TYR A 367 -3.74 -1.76 10.00
CA TYR A 367 -3.13 -2.15 8.73
C TYR A 367 -3.92 -3.22 7.98
N ALA A 368 -3.91 -3.14 6.66
CA ALA A 368 -4.09 -4.29 5.79
C ALA A 368 -2.74 -4.68 5.15
N PRO A 369 -2.37 -5.98 5.15
CA PRO A 369 -1.21 -6.46 4.41
C PRO A 369 -1.49 -6.43 2.89
N THR A 370 -0.45 -6.65 2.10
CA THR A 370 -0.59 -6.81 0.65
C THR A 370 -1.53 -7.96 0.27
N CYS A 371 -2.40 -7.70 -0.71
CA CYS A 371 -3.19 -8.73 -1.38
C CYS A 371 -2.61 -9.16 -2.75
N GLY A 372 -1.63 -8.43 -3.26
CA GLY A 372 -0.88 -8.72 -4.49
C GLY A 372 0.02 -9.94 -4.38
N PHE A 373 0.56 -10.43 -5.50
CA PHE A 373 1.48 -11.58 -5.53
C PHE A 373 2.80 -11.34 -6.30
N GLU A 374 2.95 -10.21 -6.99
CA GLU A 374 4.23 -9.84 -7.62
C GLU A 374 5.17 -9.07 -6.70
N CYS A 375 4.64 -8.36 -5.70
CA CYS A 375 5.45 -7.64 -4.72
C CYS A 375 5.94 -8.54 -3.58
N TYR A 376 6.94 -8.07 -2.82
CA TYR A 376 7.34 -8.73 -1.58
C TYR A 376 6.17 -8.75 -0.59
N GLY A 377 6.19 -9.62 0.41
CA GLY A 377 5.11 -9.64 1.38
C GLY A 377 5.22 -10.78 2.38
N PRO A 378 4.16 -11.06 3.12
CA PRO A 378 4.14 -12.19 4.03
C PRO A 378 4.06 -13.49 3.23
N LYS A 379 4.22 -14.63 3.91
CA LYS A 379 3.95 -15.95 3.33
C LYS A 379 2.60 -15.92 2.59
N SER A 380 2.54 -16.58 1.44
CA SER A 380 1.34 -16.74 0.58
C SER A 380 0.03 -16.78 1.37
N ARG A 381 -0.08 -17.73 2.31
CA ARG A 381 -1.26 -17.94 3.17
C ARG A 381 -1.69 -16.77 4.06
N LEU A 382 -0.84 -15.76 4.24
CA LEU A 382 -1.04 -14.60 5.10
C LEU A 382 -1.23 -13.30 4.28
N ARG A 383 -1.07 -13.35 2.96
CA ARG A 383 -1.55 -12.28 2.08
C ARG A 383 -3.07 -12.23 2.20
N GLY A 384 -3.64 -11.03 2.21
CA GLY A 384 -5.02 -10.89 2.63
C GLY A 384 -5.65 -9.55 2.30
N ILE A 385 -6.98 -9.54 2.37
CA ILE A 385 -7.84 -8.37 2.21
C ILE A 385 -8.56 -8.17 3.54
N ARG A 386 -8.74 -6.94 4.00
CA ARG A 386 -9.41 -6.67 5.26
C ARG A 386 -10.90 -6.40 5.01
N LEU A 387 -11.76 -7.11 5.74
CA LEU A 387 -13.20 -6.89 5.75
C LEU A 387 -13.58 -6.02 6.95
N PHE A 388 -14.50 -5.10 6.72
CA PHE A 388 -15.18 -4.29 7.73
C PHE A 388 -16.67 -4.52 7.64
N GLU A 389 -17.31 -4.74 8.79
CA GLU A 389 -18.75 -4.88 8.91
C GLU A 389 -19.27 -3.83 9.89
N PHE A 390 -20.11 -2.95 9.38
CA PHE A 390 -20.68 -1.82 10.11
C PHE A 390 -22.14 -2.09 10.44
N ARG A 391 -22.59 -1.48 11.53
CA ARG A 391 -23.99 -1.45 11.96
C ARG A 391 -24.44 0.01 12.00
N GLU A 392 -25.59 0.29 11.42
CA GLU A 392 -26.11 1.66 11.28
C GLU A 392 -26.31 2.37 12.63
N ASP A 393 -26.67 1.64 13.68
CA ASP A 393 -26.92 2.19 15.01
C ASP A 393 -25.66 2.57 15.79
N ASP A 394 -24.52 1.96 15.45
CA ASP A 394 -23.21 2.31 15.99
C ASP A 394 -22.09 1.95 15.00
N PRO A 395 -21.83 2.80 13.97
CA PRO A 395 -20.80 2.53 12.98
C PRO A 395 -19.39 2.45 13.59
N ALA A 396 -19.14 3.14 14.72
CA ALA A 396 -17.84 3.14 15.38
C ALA A 396 -17.52 1.82 16.09
N ALA A 397 -18.52 1.01 16.43
CA ALA A 397 -18.37 -0.33 17.01
C ALA A 397 -18.13 -1.43 15.96
N TYR A 398 -17.67 -1.08 14.75
CA TYR A 398 -17.46 -1.98 13.63
C TYR A 398 -16.62 -3.23 13.96
N GLU A 399 -16.95 -4.33 13.28
CA GLU A 399 -16.15 -5.54 13.29
C GLU A 399 -15.18 -5.53 12.10
N THR A 400 -13.97 -6.05 12.31
CA THR A 400 -13.01 -6.24 11.21
C THR A 400 -12.26 -7.55 11.33
N ARG A 401 -11.99 -8.18 10.18
CA ARG A 401 -11.20 -9.41 10.09
C ARG A 401 -10.38 -9.46 8.82
N MET A 402 -9.29 -10.21 8.87
CA MET A 402 -8.51 -10.55 7.68
C MET A 402 -9.15 -11.70 6.93
N LEU A 403 -9.38 -11.51 5.64
CA LEU A 403 -9.65 -12.57 4.68
C LEU A 403 -8.31 -12.95 4.05
N THR A 404 -7.75 -14.10 4.42
CA THR A 404 -6.42 -14.49 3.95
C THR A 404 -6.51 -15.48 2.80
N TRP A 405 -5.49 -15.50 1.94
CA TRP A 405 -5.34 -16.52 0.90
C TRP A 405 -5.41 -17.94 1.47
N GLY A 406 -4.81 -18.14 2.65
CA GLY A 406 -4.78 -19.42 3.35
C GLY A 406 -6.16 -19.95 3.69
N ASP A 407 -7.07 -19.05 4.07
CA ASP A 407 -8.43 -19.37 4.49
C ASP A 407 -9.39 -19.45 3.29
N LEU A 408 -9.21 -18.60 2.28
CA LEU A 408 -10.13 -18.48 1.15
C LEU A 408 -9.82 -19.40 -0.03
N VAL A 409 -8.54 -19.55 -0.39
CA VAL A 409 -8.14 -20.19 -1.65
C VAL A 409 -7.36 -21.46 -1.39
N GLY A 410 -6.32 -21.39 -0.57
CA GLY A 410 -5.52 -22.56 -0.24
C GLY A 410 -4.23 -22.22 0.47
N ARG A 411 -3.54 -23.27 0.92
CA ARG A 411 -2.36 -23.09 1.78
C ARG A 411 -1.11 -22.59 1.04
N TYR A 412 -1.05 -22.84 -0.27
CA TYR A 412 0.11 -22.59 -1.14
C TYR A 412 -0.34 -21.76 -2.34
N SER A 413 0.44 -20.76 -2.75
CA SER A 413 0.30 -20.11 -4.05
C SER A 413 1.16 -20.82 -5.10
N GLY A 414 0.96 -20.53 -6.38
CA GLY A 414 1.73 -21.17 -7.47
C GLY A 414 3.25 -20.94 -7.39
N ASN A 415 3.69 -19.95 -6.59
CA ASN A 415 5.07 -19.47 -6.56
C ASN A 415 5.68 -19.40 -5.15
N GLU A 416 5.33 -20.33 -4.26
CA GLU A 416 5.85 -20.36 -2.88
C GLU A 416 7.37 -20.32 -2.75
N LEU A 417 8.11 -20.88 -3.70
CA LEU A 417 9.57 -20.80 -3.69
C LEU A 417 10.05 -19.36 -3.86
N ARG A 418 9.47 -18.61 -4.81
CA ARG A 418 9.75 -17.18 -4.99
C ARG A 418 9.38 -16.41 -3.72
N VAL A 419 8.17 -16.60 -3.19
CA VAL A 419 7.71 -15.93 -1.96
C VAL A 419 8.59 -16.28 -0.77
N PHE A 420 9.03 -17.53 -0.64
CA PHE A 420 9.96 -17.94 0.41
C PHE A 420 11.32 -17.25 0.26
N PHE A 421 11.86 -17.20 -0.95
CA PHE A 421 13.11 -16.49 -1.22
C PHE A 421 12.95 -14.98 -1.00
N GLU A 422 11.83 -14.35 -1.35
CA GLU A 422 11.58 -12.93 -1.06
C GLU A 422 11.41 -12.68 0.45
N ASP A 423 10.76 -13.58 1.18
CA ASP A 423 10.54 -13.49 2.63
C ASP A 423 11.84 -13.72 3.44
N HIS A 424 12.84 -14.42 2.88
CA HIS A 424 14.07 -14.80 3.60
C HIS A 424 15.38 -14.30 2.95
N CYS A 425 15.36 -13.81 1.70
CA CYS A 425 16.50 -13.14 1.09
C CYS A 425 16.60 -11.72 1.60
N VAL A 426 17.32 -11.61 2.71
CA VAL A 426 17.82 -10.41 3.36
C VAL A 426 18.07 -9.25 2.38
N THR A 427 17.21 -8.24 2.47
CA THR A 427 17.34 -6.94 1.79
C THR A 427 18.07 -5.90 2.66
N GLY A 428 18.74 -6.30 3.74
CA GLY A 428 19.47 -5.36 4.60
C GLY A 428 19.91 -5.93 5.96
N ALA A 429 20.86 -5.26 6.61
CA ALA A 429 21.36 -5.69 7.92
C ALA A 429 20.28 -5.64 9.01
N ALA A 430 19.35 -4.68 8.94
CA ALA A 430 18.21 -4.59 9.86
C ALA A 430 17.24 -5.76 9.66
N THR A 431 16.85 -6.06 8.41
CA THR A 431 15.99 -7.20 8.06
C THR A 431 16.59 -8.53 8.48
N LEU A 432 17.91 -8.74 8.28
CA LEU A 432 18.61 -9.92 8.79
C LEU A 432 18.56 -10.02 10.31
N ARG A 433 18.79 -8.91 11.02
CA ARG A 433 18.70 -8.89 12.48
C ARG A 433 17.28 -9.20 12.95
N ASN A 434 16.25 -8.67 12.29
CA ASN A 434 14.85 -8.98 12.56
C ASN A 434 14.55 -10.47 12.38
N GLU A 435 14.96 -11.08 11.27
CA GLU A 435 14.76 -12.52 11.05
C GLU A 435 15.52 -13.37 12.07
N LEU A 436 16.75 -12.98 12.45
CA LEU A 436 17.51 -13.69 13.49
C LEU A 436 16.89 -13.57 14.89
N ARG A 437 16.05 -12.57 15.15
CA ARG A 437 15.27 -12.46 16.41
C ARG A 437 14.08 -13.42 16.44
N ARG A 438 13.68 -14.02 15.31
CA ARG A 438 12.59 -15.01 15.28
C ARG A 438 13.12 -16.36 15.80
N PRO A 439 12.55 -16.93 16.87
CA PRO A 439 13.09 -18.14 17.50
C PRO A 439 13.26 -19.33 16.56
N GLN A 440 12.33 -19.50 15.61
CA GLN A 440 12.37 -20.58 14.63
C GLN A 440 13.54 -20.45 13.65
N VAL A 441 13.81 -19.22 13.19
CA VAL A 441 14.93 -18.92 12.29
C VAL A 441 16.25 -19.10 13.03
N PHE A 442 16.35 -18.54 14.24
CA PHE A 442 17.54 -18.69 15.08
C PHE A 442 17.87 -20.17 15.34
N ALA A 443 16.88 -20.97 15.75
CA ALA A 443 17.06 -22.40 15.99
C ALA A 443 17.54 -23.14 14.73
N THR A 444 16.97 -22.81 13.56
CA THR A 444 17.34 -23.42 12.28
C THR A 444 18.77 -23.09 11.88
N VAL A 445 19.18 -21.82 12.00
CA VAL A 445 20.55 -21.35 11.71
C VAL A 445 21.55 -21.95 12.71
N ALA A 446 21.21 -21.99 14.00
CA ALA A 446 22.06 -22.60 15.03
C ALA A 446 22.26 -24.11 14.80
N LEU A 447 21.21 -24.83 14.39
CA LEU A 447 21.29 -26.26 14.07
C LEU A 447 22.13 -26.52 12.81
N THR A 448 22.01 -25.69 11.77
CA THR A 448 22.81 -25.82 10.53
C THR A 448 24.28 -25.48 10.77
N LEU A 449 24.58 -24.42 11.52
CA LEU A 449 25.96 -24.07 11.89
C LEU A 449 26.61 -25.13 12.77
N SER A 450 25.89 -25.69 13.74
CA SER A 450 26.40 -26.74 14.62
C SER A 450 26.64 -28.07 13.88
N THR A 451 25.74 -28.45 12.95
CA THR A 451 25.96 -29.63 12.08
C THR A 451 27.11 -29.43 11.11
N GLY A 452 27.25 -28.23 10.51
CA GLY A 452 28.40 -27.87 9.67
C GLY A 452 29.73 -27.88 10.44
N PHE A 453 29.77 -27.30 11.64
CA PHE A 453 30.93 -27.34 12.52
C PHE A 453 31.29 -28.77 12.92
N ALA A 454 30.31 -29.59 13.29
CA ALA A 454 30.53 -31.01 13.60
C ALA A 454 31.08 -31.80 12.39
N ALA A 455 30.65 -31.48 11.17
CA ALA A 455 31.17 -32.09 9.94
C ALA A 455 32.63 -31.68 9.68
N ILE A 456 32.98 -30.41 9.89
CA ILE A 456 34.36 -29.90 9.78
C ILE A 456 35.26 -30.57 10.82
N VAL A 457 34.84 -30.61 12.09
CA VAL A 457 35.59 -31.26 13.18
C VAL A 457 35.78 -32.75 12.90
N ARG A 458 34.75 -33.47 12.42
CA ARG A 458 34.88 -34.88 12.00
C ARG A 458 35.85 -35.05 10.82
N SER A 459 35.87 -34.13 9.86
CA SER A 459 36.81 -34.14 8.73
C SER A 459 38.25 -33.96 9.19
N ILE A 460 38.50 -32.99 10.09
CA ILE A 460 39.82 -32.75 10.69
C ILE A 460 40.26 -33.95 11.53
N ALA A 461 39.38 -34.50 12.38
CA ALA A 461 39.68 -35.67 13.19
C ALA A 461 39.99 -36.92 12.35
N ARG A 462 39.34 -37.09 11.19
CA ARG A 462 39.67 -38.16 10.23
C ARG A 462 41.02 -37.97 9.55
N ARG A 463 41.41 -36.71 9.27
CA ARG A 463 42.73 -36.39 8.69
C ARG A 463 43.85 -36.54 9.70
N LEU A 464 43.61 -36.28 10.99
CA LEU A 464 44.58 -36.48 12.08
C LEU A 464 44.77 -37.95 12.51
N ARG A 465 43.87 -38.85 12.09
CA ARG A 465 43.96 -40.30 12.35
C ARG A 465 44.60 -41.10 11.20
N ARG A 466 44.95 -40.43 10.09
CA ARG A 466 45.79 -40.96 9.01
C ARG A 466 47.20 -40.43 9.21
#